data_AF-A0A243B230-F1
#
_entry.id   AF-A0A243B230-F1
#
_cell.length_a   1.000
_cell.length_b   1.000
_cell.length_c   1.000
_cell.angle_alpha   90.00
_cell.angle_beta   90.00
_cell.angle_gamma   90.00
#
_symmetry.space_group_name_H-M   'P 1'
#
loop_
_entity.id
_entity.type
_entity.pdbx_description
1 polymer ?
#
loop_
_entity_poly.entity_id
_entity_poly.type
_entity_poly.pdbx_seq_one_letter_code
_entity_poly.pdbx_strand_id
1 'polypeptide(L)'
;MGDLIGDILGGLLMSIPSKKEKLTHKNFKLLEKEAWFKEIEQRYGRLMVFNHSIREFVEKEDLEAILKDVEKTNEFRYELEGILKQEKI
;
A
#
# COMPACT_ATOMS: atom_id res chain seq x y z
N MET A 1 28.76 -4.80 30.13
CA MET A 1 27.89 -3.65 29.83
C MET A 1 28.08 -3.36 28.35
N GLY A 2 27.24 -3.97 27.51
CA GLY A 2 27.35 -3.87 26.05
C GLY A 2 27.03 -2.46 25.57
N ASP A 3 27.72 -2.05 24.51
CA ASP A 3 27.70 -0.69 23.97
C ASP A 3 26.29 -0.17 23.70
N LEU A 4 25.85 0.74 24.57
CA LEU A 4 24.62 1.53 24.44
C LEU A 4 24.52 2.22 23.07
N ILE A 5 25.67 2.53 22.45
CA ILE A 5 25.76 3.13 21.11
C ILE A 5 25.38 2.12 20.01
N GLY A 6 25.75 0.84 20.16
CA GLY A 6 25.39 -0.22 19.21
C GLY A 6 23.89 -0.48 19.19
N ASP A 7 23.24 -0.47 20.35
CA ASP A 7 21.79 -0.68 20.48
C ASP A 7 20.99 0.51 19.93
N ILE A 8 21.46 1.75 20.13
CA ILE A 8 20.81 2.95 19.56
C ILE A 8 20.91 2.96 18.03
N LEU A 9 22.07 2.61 17.46
CA LEU A 9 22.25 2.54 16.01
C LEU A 9 21.46 1.38 15.38
N GLY A 10 21.39 0.23 16.07
CA GLY A 10 20.53 -0.89 15.66
C GLY A 10 19.04 -0.53 15.64
N GLY A 11 18.57 0.21 16.65
CA GLY A 11 17.20 0.72 16.70
C GLY A 11 16.89 1.75 15.61
N LEU A 12 17.86 2.64 15.28
CA LEU A 12 17.72 3.61 14.20
C LEU A 12 17.62 2.95 12.83
N LEU A 13 18.42 1.91 12.55
CA LEU A 13 18.35 1.18 11.27
C LEU A 13 17.04 0.41 11.12
N MET A 14 16.48 -0.16 12.20
CA MET A 14 15.17 -0.81 12.19
C MET A 14 14.01 0.17 11.97
N SER A 15 14.21 1.47 12.22
CA SER A 15 13.19 2.51 11.97
C SER A 15 13.12 2.96 10.51
N ILE A 16 14.11 2.60 9.67
CA ILE A 16 14.13 2.98 8.26
C ILE A 16 13.23 2.02 7.47
N PRO A 17 12.14 2.51 6.83
CA PRO A 17 11.29 1.66 6.03
C PRO A 17 12.09 1.03 4.88
N SER A 18 11.83 -0.24 4.60
CA SER A 18 12.43 -0.94 3.47
C SER A 18 12.07 -0.23 2.16
N LYS A 19 12.83 -0.47 1.09
CA LYS A 19 12.50 0.09 -0.25
C LYS A 19 11.09 -0.29 -0.68
N LYS A 20 10.66 -1.52 -0.36
CA LYS A 20 9.33 -2.04 -0.63
C LYS A 20 8.26 -1.27 0.12
N GLU A 21 8.45 -1.09 1.44
CA GLU A 21 7.52 -0.33 2.27
C GLU A 21 7.39 1.13 1.80
N LYS A 22 8.50 1.75 1.36
CA LYS A 22 8.47 3.10 0.77
C LYS A 22 7.64 3.14 -0.52
N LEU A 23 7.76 2.12 -1.38
CA LEU A 23 6.99 2.03 -2.62
C LEU A 23 5.50 1.83 -2.33
N THR A 24 5.16 0.88 -1.47
CA THR A 24 3.77 0.61 -1.05
C THR A 24 3.12 1.86 -0.45
N HIS A 25 3.83 2.58 0.43
CA HIS A 25 3.34 3.84 1.00
C HIS A 25 3.15 4.94 -0.06
N LYS A 26 4.08 5.06 -1.01
CA LYS A 26 3.94 5.99 -2.14
C LYS A 26 2.69 5.65 -2.96
N ASN A 27 2.47 4.37 -3.25
CA ASN A 27 1.34 3.90 -4.04
C ASN A 27 0.01 4.16 -3.32
N PHE A 28 -0.11 3.85 -2.03
CA PHE A 28 -1.31 4.20 -1.27
C PHE A 28 -1.57 5.72 -1.22
N LYS A 29 -0.53 6.55 -1.08
CA LYS A 29 -0.68 8.02 -1.16
C LYS A 29 -1.20 8.51 -2.51
N LEU A 30 -0.95 7.79 -3.59
CA LEU A 30 -1.54 8.10 -4.90
C LEU A 30 -3.02 7.71 -4.90
N LEU A 31 -3.33 6.50 -4.45
CA LEU A 31 -4.71 6.00 -4.37
C LEU A 31 -5.60 6.87 -3.47
N GLU A 32 -5.11 7.36 -2.33
CA GLU A 32 -5.86 8.26 -1.42
C GLU A 32 -6.35 9.56 -2.09
N LYS A 33 -5.74 9.97 -3.21
CA LYS A 33 -6.17 11.14 -3.98
C LYS A 33 -7.36 10.84 -4.88
N GLU A 34 -7.54 9.58 -5.25
CA GLU A 34 -8.56 9.13 -6.19
C GLU A 34 -9.94 9.03 -5.53
N ALA A 35 -10.97 9.60 -6.17
CA ALA A 35 -12.33 9.57 -5.64
C ALA A 35 -12.88 8.15 -5.54
N TRP A 36 -12.64 7.32 -6.57
CA TRP A 36 -13.11 5.92 -6.60
C TRP A 36 -12.46 5.06 -5.51
N PHE A 37 -11.23 5.39 -5.09
CA PHE A 37 -10.57 4.66 -4.01
C PHE A 37 -11.16 5.02 -2.64
N LYS A 38 -11.55 6.29 -2.44
CA LYS A 38 -12.30 6.70 -1.23
C LYS A 38 -13.64 5.99 -1.12
N GLU A 39 -14.32 5.73 -2.23
CA GLU A 39 -15.55 4.91 -2.25
C GLU A 39 -15.28 3.45 -1.88
N ILE A 40 -14.12 2.90 -2.26
CA ILE A 40 -13.68 1.58 -1.78
C ILE A 40 -13.45 1.61 -0.27
N GLU A 41 -12.70 2.59 0.25
CA GLU A 41 -12.46 2.73 1.70
C GLU A 41 -13.75 2.88 2.51
N GLN A 42 -14.77 3.54 1.97
CA GLN A 42 -16.07 3.65 2.63
C GLN A 42 -16.82 2.33 2.69
N ARG A 43 -16.71 1.48 1.65
CA ARG A 43 -17.39 0.18 1.58
C ARG A 43 -16.70 -0.89 2.42
N TYR A 44 -15.38 -0.96 2.35
CA TYR A 44 -14.55 -2.03 2.94
C TYR A 44 -13.85 -1.60 4.24
N GLY A 45 -13.96 -0.32 4.61
CA GLY A 45 -13.29 0.25 5.77
C GLY A 45 -11.83 0.59 5.50
N ARG A 46 -11.34 1.69 6.11
CA ARG A 46 -9.97 2.19 5.92
C ARG A 46 -8.88 1.21 6.35
N LEU A 47 -9.19 0.25 7.24
CA LEU A 47 -8.21 -0.73 7.69
C LEU A 47 -7.84 -1.76 6.61
N MET A 48 -8.56 -1.80 5.48
CA MET A 48 -8.25 -2.67 4.34
C MET A 48 -6.82 -2.44 3.78
N VAL A 49 -6.28 -1.22 3.88
CA VAL A 49 -4.90 -0.92 3.41
C VAL A 49 -3.81 -1.64 4.23
N PHE A 50 -4.17 -2.23 5.37
CA PHE A 50 -3.27 -3.05 6.19
C PHE A 50 -3.38 -4.54 5.87
N ASN A 51 -4.35 -4.97 5.06
CA ASN A 51 -4.46 -6.36 4.65
C ASN A 51 -3.24 -6.76 3.80
N HIS A 52 -2.67 -7.93 4.09
CA HIS A 52 -1.44 -8.39 3.46
C HIS A 52 -1.57 -8.55 1.95
N SER A 53 -2.62 -9.20 1.46
CA SER A 53 -2.88 -9.43 0.04
C SER A 53 -3.03 -8.11 -0.72
N ILE A 54 -3.74 -7.14 -0.14
CA ILE A 54 -3.91 -5.80 -0.73
C ILE A 54 -2.56 -5.07 -0.82
N ARG A 55 -1.75 -5.12 0.24
CA ARG A 55 -0.43 -4.50 0.25
C ARG A 55 0.51 -5.13 -0.76
N GLU A 56 0.52 -6.45 -0.87
CA GLU A 56 1.36 -7.16 -1.85
C GLU A 56 0.96 -6.86 -3.29
N PHE A 57 -0.34 -6.72 -3.56
CA PHE A 57 -0.84 -6.30 -4.86
C PHE A 57 -0.36 -4.88 -5.17
N VAL A 58 -0.65 -3.93 -4.28
CA VAL A 58 -0.29 -2.51 -4.47
C VAL A 58 1.24 -2.30 -4.55
N GLU A 59 2.05 -3.10 -3.86
CA GLU A 59 3.52 -3.03 -3.91
C GLU A 59 4.08 -3.29 -5.31
N LYS A 60 3.45 -4.18 -6.09
CA LYS A 60 3.97 -4.65 -7.38
C LYS A 60 3.67 -3.71 -8.55
N GLU A 61 2.75 -2.77 -8.35
CA GLU A 61 2.21 -1.94 -9.41
C GLU A 61 2.93 -0.59 -9.56
N ASP A 62 3.05 -0.12 -10.81
CA ASP A 62 3.47 1.25 -11.12
C ASP A 62 2.26 2.18 -11.21
N LEU A 63 1.77 2.62 -10.04
CA LEU A 63 0.60 3.49 -9.97
C LEU A 63 0.81 4.88 -10.59
N GLU A 64 2.05 5.34 -10.77
CA GLU A 64 2.29 6.60 -11.48
C GLU A 64 2.00 6.51 -12.97
N ALA A 65 2.16 5.32 -13.55
CA ALA A 65 1.81 5.03 -14.93
C ALA A 65 0.34 4.61 -15.06
N ILE A 66 -0.13 3.71 -14.19
CA ILE A 66 -1.50 3.17 -14.23
C ILE A 66 -2.53 4.27 -14.09
N LEU A 67 -2.39 5.17 -13.10
CA LEU A 67 -3.40 6.20 -12.83
C LEU A 67 -3.48 7.31 -13.90
N LYS A 68 -2.56 7.33 -14.87
CA LYS A 68 -2.60 8.25 -16.02
C LYS A 68 -3.34 7.66 -17.22
N ASP A 69 -3.69 6.38 -17.16
CA ASP A 69 -4.34 5.63 -18.22
C ASP A 69 -5.68 5.09 -17.70
N VAL A 70 -6.78 5.48 -18.35
CA VAL A 70 -8.13 5.14 -17.89
C VAL A 70 -8.40 3.65 -17.99
N GLU A 71 -7.91 2.96 -19.03
CA GLU A 71 -8.14 1.53 -19.21
C GLU A 71 -7.39 0.74 -18.12
N LYS A 72 -6.11 1.08 -17.91
CA LYS A 72 -5.30 0.45 -16.86
C LYS A 72 -5.82 0.74 -15.46
N THR A 73 -6.31 1.96 -15.21
CA THR A 73 -6.92 2.31 -13.92
C THR A 73 -8.17 1.47 -13.65
N ASN A 74 -8.99 1.24 -14.67
CA ASN A 74 -10.19 0.40 -14.54
C ASN A 74 -9.84 -1.07 -14.30
N GLU A 75 -8.83 -1.60 -15.00
CA GLU A 75 -8.32 -2.95 -14.79
C GLU A 75 -7.78 -3.12 -13.36
N PHE A 76 -6.91 -2.22 -12.92
CA PHE A 76 -6.38 -2.21 -11.55
C PHE A 76 -7.50 -2.16 -10.50
N ARG A 77 -8.50 -1.28 -10.70
CA ARG A 77 -9.66 -1.18 -9.80
C ARG A 77 -10.43 -2.50 -9.74
N TYR A 78 -10.65 -3.14 -10.88
CA TYR A 78 -11.39 -4.40 -10.95
C TYR A 78 -10.66 -5.52 -10.19
N GLU A 79 -9.35 -5.63 -10.37
CA GLU A 79 -8.52 -6.61 -9.66
C GLU A 79 -8.50 -6.36 -8.15
N LEU A 80 -8.33 -5.10 -7.75
CA LEU A 80 -8.36 -4.70 -6.34
C LEU A 80 -9.69 -5.08 -5.68
N GLU A 81 -10.82 -4.78 -6.32
CA GLU A 81 -12.14 -5.18 -5.82
C GLU A 81 -12.33 -6.71 -5.80
N GLY A 82 -11.68 -7.43 -6.70
CA GLY A 82 -11.62 -8.89 -6.69
C GLY A 82 -10.94 -9.43 -5.42
N ILE A 83 -9.77 -8.89 -5.09
CA ILE A 83 -9.01 -9.26 -3.88
C ILE A 83 -9.81 -8.92 -2.62
N LEU A 84 -10.38 -7.72 -2.55
CA LEU A 84 -11.21 -7.28 -1.41
C LEU A 84 -12.36 -8.25 -1.12
N LYS A 85 -13.06 -8.73 -2.16
CA LYS A 85 -14.14 -9.72 -2.02
C LYS A 85 -13.63 -11.09 -1.54
N GLN A 86 -12.44 -11.51 -1.98
CA GLN A 86 -11.84 -12.79 -1.57
C GLN A 86 -11.40 -12.78 -0.11
N GLU A 87 -10.84 -11.67 0.35
CA GLU A 87 -10.39 -11.47 1.74
C GLU A 87 -11.57 -11.36 2.74
N LYS A 88 -12.81 -11.35 2.25
CA LYS A 88 -14.05 -11.21 3.03
C LYS A 88 -14.05 -9.97 3.94
N ILE A 89 -13.44 -8.90 3.45
CA ILE A 89 -13.48 -7.57 4.06
C ILE A 89 -14.84 -6.92 3.77
#